data_AF-A0A3M1J4W7-F1
#
_entry.id   AF-A0A3M1J4W7-F1
#
_cell.length_a   1.000
_cell.length_b   1.000
_cell.length_c   1.000
_cell.angle_alpha   90.00
_cell.angle_beta   90.00
_cell.angle_gamma   90.00
#
_symmetry.space_group_name_H-M   'P 1'
#
loop_
_entity.id
_entity.type
_entity.pdbx_description
1 polymer ?
#
loop_
_entity_poly.entity_id
_entity_poly.type
_entity_poly.pdbx_seq_one_letter_code
_entity_poly.pdbx_strand_id
1 'polypeptide(L)'
;MDNLTAILVTLIPFVLFCLIVFAILAVFAGAVIFFLKFFNKQWSAVNTGLQQPGKAYLAETAANLLPWTPEALADLSAYLDYVSRAGLGNLHARGTVKSLSRPDETGRLVFELQLKRLKGAMTLKSAQKCWQLKFLGLTSKETPVEADGEPLGTIQSIRKEILLLDPNGQTIGRYQRRQLLGGFGGLTEYAQTPYFGPVELNGRVLAELNRNPILLKPLVGNKIPPPLVKDPASDLTPEEETWLVALVGWEIMYRIVTK
;
A
#
# COMPACT_ATOMS: atom_id res chain seq x y z
N MET A 1 -32.33 24.21 62.90
CA MET A 1 -31.62 23.43 61.88
C MET A 1 -30.35 22.94 62.54
N ASP A 2 -30.30 21.66 62.85
CA ASP A 2 -29.23 21.08 63.65
C ASP A 2 -27.95 21.01 62.80
N ASN A 3 -26.80 21.30 63.42
CA ASN A 3 -25.49 21.30 62.75
C ASN A 3 -25.24 20.02 61.91
N LEU A 4 -25.85 18.90 62.33
CA LEU A 4 -25.82 17.62 61.62
C LEU A 4 -26.43 17.69 60.21
N THR A 5 -27.56 18.39 60.04
CA THR A 5 -28.27 18.49 58.75
C THR A 5 -27.48 19.37 57.77
N ALA A 6 -26.87 20.45 58.25
CA ALA A 6 -26.01 21.31 57.43
C ALA A 6 -24.72 20.61 56.99
N ILE A 7 -24.12 19.79 57.87
CA ILE A 7 -22.96 18.95 57.54
C ILE A 7 -23.34 17.90 56.50
N LEU A 8 -24.47 17.19 56.66
CA LEU A 8 -24.90 16.17 55.69
C LEU A 8 -25.20 16.78 54.30
N VAL A 9 -25.85 17.93 54.24
CA VAL A 9 -26.19 18.62 52.98
C VAL A 9 -24.95 19.10 52.22
N THR A 10 -23.84 19.37 52.91
CA THR A 10 -22.58 19.80 52.28
C THR A 10 -21.62 18.65 51.99
N LEU A 11 -21.57 17.63 52.85
CA LEU A 11 -20.65 16.50 52.71
C LEU A 11 -21.07 15.53 51.59
N ILE A 12 -22.38 15.26 51.44
CA ILE A 12 -22.92 14.34 50.43
C ILE A 12 -22.57 14.78 48.99
N PRO A 13 -22.82 16.02 48.55
CA PRO A 13 -22.47 16.45 47.19
C PRO A 13 -20.95 16.51 46.97
N PHE A 14 -20.15 16.79 48.00
CA PHE A 14 -18.69 16.74 47.91
C PHE A 14 -18.18 15.30 47.67
N VAL A 15 -18.70 14.33 48.45
CA VAL A 15 -18.36 12.91 48.27
C VAL A 15 -18.81 12.40 46.90
N LEU A 16 -20.00 12.77 46.43
CA LEU A 16 -20.48 12.44 45.09
C LEU A 16 -19.59 13.03 43.99
N PHE A 17 -19.18 14.30 44.13
CA PHE A 17 -18.25 14.93 43.20
C PHE A 17 -16.90 14.20 43.14
N CYS A 18 -16.33 13.85 44.29
CA CYS A 18 -15.09 13.07 44.35
C CYS A 18 -15.24 11.70 43.69
N LEU A 19 -16.36 11.00 43.90
CA LEU A 19 -16.63 9.70 43.26
C LEU A 19 -16.76 9.84 41.72
N ILE A 20 -17.41 10.89 41.23
CA ILE A 20 -17.52 11.17 39.79
C ILE A 20 -16.14 11.43 39.18
N VAL A 21 -15.31 12.26 39.83
CA VAL A 21 -13.94 12.54 39.36
C VAL A 21 -13.09 11.27 39.33
N PHE A 22 -13.18 10.43 40.37
CA PHE A 22 -12.49 9.13 40.40
C PHE A 22 -12.98 8.18 39.30
N ALA A 23 -14.29 8.12 39.05
CA ALA A 23 -14.85 7.31 37.97
C ALA A 23 -14.35 7.77 36.59
N ILE A 24 -14.30 9.08 36.34
CA ILE A 24 -13.75 9.66 35.10
C ILE A 24 -12.27 9.30 34.96
N LEU A 25 -11.46 9.47 36.01
CA LEU A 25 -10.03 9.12 35.99
C LEU A 25 -9.81 7.62 35.72
N ALA A 26 -10.63 6.75 36.30
CA ALA A 26 -10.56 5.31 36.06
C ALA A 26 -10.90 4.95 34.61
N VAL A 27 -11.91 5.60 34.01
CA VAL A 27 -12.25 5.42 32.59
C VAL A 27 -11.12 5.92 31.69
N PHE A 28 -10.53 7.08 31.98
CA PHE A 28 -9.38 7.60 31.23
C PHE A 28 -8.16 6.68 31.34
N ALA A 29 -7.82 6.21 32.55
CA ALA A 29 -6.72 5.28 32.75
C ALA A 29 -6.96 3.96 32.01
N GLY A 30 -8.18 3.42 32.07
CA GLY A 30 -8.60 2.24 31.32
C GLY A 30 -8.47 2.43 29.81
N ALA A 31 -8.90 3.58 29.28
CA ALA A 31 -8.76 3.94 27.88
C ALA A 31 -7.28 4.05 27.46
N VAL A 32 -6.44 4.74 28.25
CA VAL A 32 -5.00 4.86 27.99
C VAL A 32 -4.31 3.50 27.99
N ILE A 33 -4.60 2.63 28.97
CA ILE A 33 -4.05 1.27 29.02
C ILE A 33 -4.51 0.44 27.81
N PHE A 34 -5.79 0.54 27.44
CA PHE A 34 -6.34 -0.12 26.27
C PHE A 34 -5.64 0.35 24.99
N PHE A 35 -5.50 1.66 24.80
CA PHE A 35 -4.78 2.24 23.66
C PHE A 35 -3.32 1.80 23.64
N LEU A 36 -2.60 1.85 24.76
CA LEU A 36 -1.21 1.38 24.84
C LEU A 36 -1.09 -0.10 24.50
N LYS A 37 -1.98 -0.96 24.99
CA LYS A 37 -2.00 -2.39 24.65
C LYS A 37 -2.32 -2.62 23.16
N PHE A 38 -3.29 -1.88 22.61
CA PHE A 38 -3.66 -1.96 21.20
C PHE A 38 -2.50 -1.54 20.29
N PHE A 39 -1.88 -0.38 20.57
CA PHE A 39 -0.71 0.10 19.84
C PHE A 39 0.48 -0.84 20.00
N ASN A 40 0.78 -1.34 21.20
CA ASN A 40 1.87 -2.29 21.40
C ASN A 40 1.66 -3.59 20.60
N LYS A 41 0.43 -4.11 20.53
CA LYS A 41 0.13 -5.32 19.75
C LYS A 41 0.34 -5.09 18.25
N GLN A 42 -0.16 -3.97 17.71
CA GLN A 42 0.07 -3.62 16.30
C GLN A 42 1.54 -3.36 16.01
N TRP A 43 2.25 -2.64 16.90
CA TRP A 43 3.67 -2.33 16.75
C TRP A 43 4.54 -3.58 16.86
N SER A 44 4.19 -4.51 17.74
CA SER A 44 4.84 -5.82 17.84
C SER A 44 4.66 -6.64 16.57
N ALA A 45 3.45 -6.68 16.01
CA ALA A 45 3.18 -7.38 14.74
C ALA A 45 3.97 -6.78 13.57
N VAL A 46 4.10 -5.45 13.51
CA VAL A 46 4.95 -4.76 12.51
C VAL A 46 6.43 -5.06 12.72
N ASN A 47 6.91 -5.11 13.96
CA ASN A 47 8.32 -5.40 14.27
C ASN A 47 8.68 -6.85 13.94
N THR A 48 7.90 -7.84 14.38
CA THR A 48 8.10 -9.25 14.01
C THR A 48 7.96 -9.42 12.49
N GLY A 49 6.95 -8.76 11.93
CA GLY A 49 6.67 -8.70 10.51
C GLY A 49 7.64 -7.87 9.69
N LEU A 50 8.81 -7.43 10.20
CA LEU A 50 9.89 -6.80 9.42
C LEU A 50 11.29 -7.25 9.86
N GLN A 51 11.40 -8.17 10.83
CA GLN A 51 12.69 -8.63 11.39
C GLN A 51 13.49 -9.54 10.47
N GLN A 52 12.81 -10.31 9.62
CA GLN A 52 13.48 -11.23 8.70
C GLN A 52 14.24 -10.47 7.60
N PRO A 53 15.47 -10.89 7.22
CA PRO A 53 16.18 -10.29 6.10
C PRO A 53 15.33 -10.30 4.82
N GLY A 54 15.27 -9.17 4.13
CA GLY A 54 14.39 -8.96 2.97
C GLY A 54 14.49 -10.04 1.88
N LYS A 55 15.72 -10.45 1.55
CA LYS A 55 15.97 -11.54 0.59
C LYS A 55 15.36 -12.87 1.01
N ALA A 56 15.42 -13.20 2.31
CA ALA A 56 14.84 -14.44 2.84
C ALA A 56 13.31 -14.38 2.78
N TYR A 57 12.72 -13.24 3.19
CA TYR A 57 11.27 -13.02 3.08
C TYR A 57 10.76 -13.17 1.65
N LEU A 58 11.42 -12.51 0.68
CA LEU A 58 11.05 -12.59 -0.73
C LEU A 58 11.20 -14.03 -1.27
N ALA A 59 12.24 -14.75 -0.89
CA ALA A 59 12.45 -16.14 -1.32
C ALA A 59 11.39 -17.10 -0.76
N GLU A 60 11.14 -17.05 0.56
CA GLU A 60 10.16 -17.91 1.23
C GLU A 60 8.73 -17.61 0.78
N THR A 61 8.38 -16.33 0.65
CA THR A 61 7.03 -15.97 0.19
C THR A 61 6.84 -16.31 -1.29
N ALA A 62 7.86 -16.08 -2.14
CA ALA A 62 7.78 -16.41 -3.55
C ALA A 62 7.56 -17.90 -3.82
N ALA A 63 8.10 -18.78 -2.97
CA ALA A 63 7.88 -20.23 -3.08
C ALA A 63 6.42 -20.64 -2.86
N ASN A 64 5.63 -19.80 -2.17
CA ASN A 64 4.22 -20.04 -1.87
C ASN A 64 3.27 -19.20 -2.73
N LEU A 65 3.77 -18.48 -3.73
CA LEU A 65 2.93 -17.73 -4.66
C LEU A 65 2.22 -18.67 -5.63
N LEU A 66 1.05 -18.25 -6.07
CA LEU A 66 0.38 -18.89 -7.20
C LEU A 66 1.26 -18.82 -8.46
N PRO A 67 1.24 -19.85 -9.31
CA PRO A 67 2.01 -19.85 -10.54
C PRO A 67 1.60 -18.68 -11.43
N TRP A 68 2.56 -18.15 -12.19
CA TRP A 68 2.29 -17.12 -13.18
C TRP A 68 1.63 -17.76 -14.41
N THR A 69 0.39 -17.37 -14.70
CA THR A 69 -0.40 -17.84 -15.85
C THR A 69 -0.71 -16.66 -16.78
N PRO A 70 -1.13 -16.88 -18.04
CA PRO A 70 -1.44 -15.78 -18.96
C PRO A 70 -2.47 -14.78 -18.41
N GLU A 71 -3.39 -15.24 -17.56
CA GLU A 71 -4.44 -14.43 -16.93
C GLU A 71 -3.97 -13.76 -15.62
N ALA A 72 -2.72 -13.99 -15.20
CA ALA A 72 -2.19 -13.52 -13.91
C ALA A 72 -2.32 -12.01 -13.74
N LEU A 73 -2.09 -11.23 -14.80
CA LEU A 73 -2.22 -9.77 -14.79
C LEU A 73 -3.64 -9.33 -14.45
N ALA A 74 -4.64 -9.88 -15.14
CA ALA A 74 -6.06 -9.56 -14.90
C ALA A 74 -6.53 -9.99 -13.50
N ASP A 75 -5.86 -10.98 -12.92
CA ASP A 75 -6.19 -11.57 -11.62
C ASP A 75 -5.53 -10.82 -10.44
N LEU A 76 -4.74 -9.77 -10.67
CA LEU A 76 -4.13 -8.99 -9.58
C LEU A 76 -5.15 -8.12 -8.85
N SER A 77 -5.24 -8.27 -7.53
CA SER A 77 -6.16 -7.52 -6.66
C SER A 77 -5.57 -6.20 -6.16
N ALA A 78 -6.39 -5.14 -6.14
CA ALA A 78 -6.02 -3.85 -5.52
C ALA A 78 -6.12 -3.83 -3.98
N TYR A 79 -6.45 -4.96 -3.35
CA TYR A 79 -6.32 -5.13 -1.90
C TYR A 79 -4.97 -5.78 -1.60
N LEU A 80 -3.98 -4.95 -1.25
CA LEU A 80 -2.69 -5.42 -0.77
C LEU A 80 -2.80 -5.91 0.66
N ASP A 81 -2.15 -7.03 0.93
CA ASP A 81 -1.84 -7.47 2.29
C ASP A 81 -0.39 -7.08 2.59
N TYR A 82 -0.20 -6.02 3.38
CA TYR A 82 1.13 -5.47 3.61
C TYR A 82 1.29 -4.86 4.99
N VAL A 83 2.55 -4.85 5.45
CA VAL A 83 2.99 -4.14 6.65
C VAL A 83 4.00 -3.08 6.25
N SER A 84 3.95 -1.93 6.94
CA SER A 84 4.88 -0.83 6.71
C SER A 84 5.33 -0.18 8.01
N ARG A 85 6.59 0.22 8.06
CA ARG A 85 7.20 0.98 9.15
C ARG A 85 7.96 2.17 8.58
N ALA A 86 7.62 3.36 9.05
CA ALA A 86 8.35 4.59 8.78
C ALA A 86 9.01 5.09 10.07
N GLY A 87 10.25 5.59 9.98
CA GLY A 87 10.94 6.21 11.12
C GLY A 87 12.35 6.69 10.79
N LEU A 88 12.75 7.85 11.33
CA LEU A 88 14.10 8.44 11.18
C LEU A 88 14.61 8.47 9.73
N GLY A 89 13.74 8.82 8.78
CA GLY A 89 14.07 8.87 7.35
C GLY A 89 14.13 7.51 6.66
N ASN A 90 13.84 6.41 7.35
CA ASN A 90 13.69 5.09 6.76
C ASN A 90 12.21 4.77 6.54
N LEU A 91 11.91 4.10 5.43
CA LEU A 91 10.62 3.52 5.14
C LEU A 91 10.85 2.08 4.68
N HIS A 92 10.27 1.14 5.41
CA HIS A 92 10.29 -0.27 5.05
C HIS A 92 8.85 -0.76 4.93
N ALA A 93 8.49 -1.33 3.79
CA ALA A 93 7.22 -1.99 3.61
C ALA A 93 7.42 -3.33 2.92
N ARG A 94 6.60 -4.31 3.25
CA ARG A 94 6.57 -5.60 2.54
C ARG A 94 5.17 -6.16 2.54
N GLY A 95 4.84 -6.93 1.50
CA GLY A 95 3.50 -7.46 1.35
C GLY A 95 3.32 -8.29 0.10
N THR A 96 2.07 -8.68 -0.13
CA THR A 96 1.66 -9.48 -1.30
C THR A 96 0.55 -8.80 -2.08
N VAL A 97 0.56 -9.03 -3.38
CA VAL A 97 -0.54 -8.69 -4.28
C VAL A 97 -1.41 -9.94 -4.42
N LYS A 98 -2.62 -9.89 -3.85
CA LYS A 98 -3.55 -11.01 -3.82
C LYS A 98 -4.12 -11.32 -5.20
N SER A 99 -4.62 -12.55 -5.36
CA SER A 99 -5.40 -12.96 -6.52
C SER A 99 -6.87 -12.59 -6.31
N LEU A 100 -7.56 -12.17 -7.38
CA LEU A 100 -9.00 -11.93 -7.38
C LEU A 100 -9.78 -13.23 -7.33
N SER A 101 -9.36 -14.22 -8.13
CA SER A 101 -9.99 -15.53 -8.22
C SER A 101 -9.70 -16.42 -7.00
N ARG A 102 -8.59 -16.19 -6.29
CA ARG A 102 -8.17 -16.93 -5.09
C ARG A 102 -7.69 -15.98 -3.98
N PRO A 103 -8.60 -15.23 -3.33
CA PRO A 103 -8.25 -14.19 -2.38
C PRO A 103 -7.63 -14.70 -1.07
N ASP A 104 -7.89 -15.96 -0.70
CA ASP A 104 -7.39 -16.57 0.54
C ASP A 104 -5.95 -17.13 0.40
N GLU A 105 -5.43 -17.20 -0.83
CA GLU A 105 -4.08 -17.67 -1.12
C GLU A 105 -3.02 -16.57 -0.86
N THR A 106 -1.73 -16.95 -0.92
CA THR A 106 -0.60 -16.00 -0.75
C THR A 106 -0.69 -14.83 -1.73
N GLY A 107 -1.06 -15.10 -2.99
CA GLY A 107 -1.15 -14.11 -4.07
C GLY A 107 -0.28 -14.50 -5.26
N ARG A 108 -0.09 -13.56 -6.20
CA ARG A 108 0.74 -13.77 -7.41
C ARG A 108 2.06 -12.99 -7.41
N LEU A 109 2.13 -11.95 -6.59
CA LEU A 109 3.34 -11.14 -6.41
C LEU A 109 3.62 -10.93 -4.93
N VAL A 110 4.90 -10.92 -4.58
CA VAL A 110 5.39 -10.42 -3.29
C VAL A 110 6.25 -9.19 -3.56
N PHE A 111 6.19 -8.20 -2.67
CA PHE A 111 7.02 -7.02 -2.76
C PHE A 111 7.71 -6.68 -1.46
N GLU A 112 8.82 -5.97 -1.59
CA GLU A 112 9.53 -5.32 -0.51
C GLU A 112 10.00 -3.95 -0.98
N LEU A 113 9.71 -2.92 -0.20
CA LEU A 113 10.19 -1.55 -0.38
C LEU A 113 11.11 -1.21 0.77
N GLN A 114 12.37 -0.90 0.47
CA GLN A 114 13.33 -0.40 1.46
C GLN A 114 13.88 0.95 1.01
N LEU A 115 13.52 2.01 1.74
CA LEU A 115 14.05 3.35 1.53
C LEU A 115 14.80 3.81 2.78
N LYS A 116 15.97 4.42 2.56
CA LYS A 116 16.76 5.14 3.55
C LYS A 116 16.99 6.56 3.05
N ARG A 117 16.60 7.55 3.86
CA ARG A 117 16.55 8.97 3.47
C ARG A 117 15.80 9.17 2.15
N LEU A 118 14.68 8.44 1.99
CA LEU A 118 13.85 8.45 0.78
C LEU A 118 14.62 8.06 -0.50
N LYS A 119 15.65 7.20 -0.38
CA LYS A 119 16.34 6.57 -1.51
C LYS A 119 16.43 5.08 -1.28
N GLY A 120 16.33 4.28 -2.32
CA GLY A 120 16.40 2.84 -2.20
C GLY A 120 15.70 2.15 -3.36
N ALA A 121 15.02 1.04 -3.09
CA ALA A 121 14.35 0.30 -4.13
C ALA A 121 13.09 -0.41 -3.63
N MET A 122 12.15 -0.60 -4.54
CA MET A 122 11.15 -1.66 -4.45
C MET A 122 11.65 -2.87 -5.23
N THR A 123 11.61 -4.04 -4.60
CA THR A 123 11.75 -5.33 -5.26
C THR A 123 10.39 -5.98 -5.30
N LEU A 124 9.95 -6.42 -6.48
CA LEU A 124 8.72 -7.16 -6.72
C LEU A 124 9.10 -8.52 -7.31
N LYS A 125 8.43 -9.59 -6.90
CA LYS A 125 8.78 -10.95 -7.32
C LYS A 125 7.52 -11.78 -7.56
N SER A 126 7.48 -12.47 -8.69
CA SER A 126 6.52 -13.55 -8.96
C SER A 126 7.19 -14.90 -8.69
N ALA A 127 6.48 -16.00 -8.95
CA ALA A 127 7.07 -17.34 -8.89
C ALA A 127 8.25 -17.54 -9.87
N GLN A 128 8.34 -16.74 -10.94
CA GLN A 128 9.28 -16.95 -12.05
C GLN A 128 10.22 -15.77 -12.32
N LYS A 129 9.80 -14.54 -12.02
CA LYS A 129 10.51 -13.30 -12.38
C LYS A 129 10.68 -12.36 -11.19
N CYS A 130 11.70 -11.52 -11.27
CA CYS A 130 12.00 -10.50 -10.28
C CYS A 130 12.14 -9.13 -10.96
N TRP A 131 11.50 -8.10 -10.39
CA TRP A 131 11.60 -6.72 -10.83
C TRP A 131 12.19 -5.87 -9.72
N GLN A 132 13.01 -4.88 -10.09
CA GLN A 132 13.56 -3.91 -9.17
C GLN A 132 13.33 -2.50 -9.70
N LEU A 133 12.67 -1.67 -8.89
CA LEU A 133 12.39 -0.27 -9.18
C LEU A 133 13.22 0.59 -8.23
N LYS A 134 14.14 1.38 -8.77
CA LYS A 134 15.05 2.23 -7.98
C LYS A 134 14.41 3.58 -7.72
N PHE A 135 14.25 3.92 -6.44
CA PHE A 135 13.72 5.21 -6.01
C PHE A 135 14.89 6.15 -5.65
N LEU A 136 15.07 7.19 -6.47
CA LEU A 136 16.23 8.08 -6.37
C LEU A 136 15.98 9.34 -5.50
N GLY A 137 14.77 9.50 -4.95
CA GLY A 137 14.37 10.63 -4.11
C GLY A 137 13.01 11.21 -4.51
N LEU A 138 12.37 11.95 -3.61
CA LEU A 138 11.07 12.61 -3.88
C LEU A 138 11.13 13.65 -5.01
N THR A 139 12.30 14.26 -5.23
CA THR A 139 12.52 15.23 -6.31
C THR A 139 12.90 14.56 -7.63
N SER A 140 13.26 13.27 -7.60
CA SER A 140 13.53 12.52 -8.82
C SER A 140 12.22 12.29 -9.55
N LYS A 141 12.22 12.62 -10.84
CA LYS A 141 11.14 12.25 -11.74
C LYS A 141 11.35 10.86 -12.33
N GLU A 142 12.50 10.26 -12.12
CA GLU A 142 12.92 9.02 -12.77
C GLU A 142 12.97 7.88 -11.76
N THR A 143 12.48 6.74 -12.22
CA THR A 143 12.55 5.45 -11.54
C THR A 143 13.12 4.43 -12.53
N PRO A 144 14.43 4.16 -12.47
CA PRO A 144 15.03 3.07 -13.24
C PRO A 144 14.40 1.73 -12.86
N VAL A 145 14.19 0.88 -13.85
CA VAL A 145 13.55 -0.44 -13.71
C VAL A 145 14.48 -1.52 -14.27
N GLU A 146 14.68 -2.58 -13.49
CA GLU A 146 15.38 -3.79 -13.88
C GLU A 146 14.42 -4.98 -13.78
N ALA A 147 14.53 -5.94 -14.70
CA ALA A 147 13.82 -7.20 -14.71
C ALA A 147 14.84 -8.35 -14.81
N ASP A 148 14.80 -9.27 -13.86
CA ASP A 148 15.74 -10.39 -13.71
C ASP A 148 17.22 -9.98 -13.74
N GLY A 149 17.51 -8.76 -13.29
CA GLY A 149 18.86 -8.17 -13.25
C GLY A 149 19.24 -7.39 -14.50
N GLU A 150 18.45 -7.46 -15.57
CA GLU A 150 18.69 -6.73 -16.81
C GLU A 150 17.94 -5.37 -16.80
N PRO A 151 18.54 -4.29 -17.34
CA PRO A 151 17.86 -3.01 -17.47
C PRO A 151 16.65 -3.12 -18.40
N LEU A 152 15.45 -2.86 -17.88
CA LEU A 152 14.23 -2.77 -18.69
C LEU A 152 14.08 -1.35 -19.27
N GLY A 153 14.41 -0.33 -18.47
CA GLY A 153 14.26 1.06 -18.87
C GLY A 153 14.04 1.99 -17.68
N THR A 154 13.36 3.11 -17.92
CA THR A 154 13.06 4.12 -16.88
C THR A 154 11.61 4.56 -16.96
N ILE A 155 10.95 4.61 -15.80
CA ILE A 155 9.64 5.26 -15.65
C ILE A 155 9.90 6.73 -15.28
N GLN A 156 9.47 7.66 -16.13
CA GLN A 156 9.67 9.09 -15.93
C GLN A 156 8.33 9.82 -15.70
N SER A 157 8.20 10.50 -14.58
CA SER A 157 7.01 11.26 -14.19
C SER A 157 7.12 12.73 -14.61
N ILE A 158 6.44 13.11 -15.70
CA ILE A 158 6.38 14.50 -16.18
C ILE A 158 4.97 15.05 -15.96
N ARG A 159 4.83 15.95 -14.97
CA ARG A 159 3.55 16.58 -14.60
C ARG A 159 2.47 15.54 -14.26
N LYS A 160 1.59 15.23 -15.22
CA LYS A 160 0.43 14.33 -15.12
C LYS A 160 0.56 13.10 -16.03
N GLU A 161 1.70 12.97 -16.69
CA GLU A 161 1.98 11.88 -17.62
C GLU A 161 3.20 11.13 -17.13
N ILE A 162 3.12 9.81 -17.22
CA ILE A 162 4.20 8.89 -16.94
C ILE A 162 4.69 8.39 -18.29
N LEU A 163 5.96 8.62 -18.61
CA LEU A 163 6.61 8.11 -19.81
C LEU A 163 7.37 6.83 -19.46
N LEU A 164 7.29 5.86 -20.35
CA LEU A 164 8.10 4.63 -20.31
C LEU A 164 9.24 4.83 -21.30
N LEU A 165 10.45 4.86 -20.78
CA LEU A 165 11.67 5.01 -21.57
C LEU A 165 12.38 3.66 -21.65
N ASP A 166 12.88 3.29 -22.82
CA ASP A 166 13.73 2.12 -22.99
C ASP A 166 15.11 2.33 -22.30
N PRO A 167 16.01 1.34 -22.31
CA PRO A 167 17.36 1.49 -21.74
C PRO A 167 18.21 2.59 -22.39
N ASN A 168 17.88 3.01 -23.62
CA ASN A 168 18.55 4.08 -24.35
C ASN A 168 17.94 5.47 -24.07
N GLY A 169 16.87 5.55 -23.28
CA GLY A 169 16.15 6.77 -22.97
C GLY A 169 15.11 7.19 -24.02
N GLN A 170 14.81 6.34 -25.00
CA GLN A 170 13.75 6.58 -25.99
C GLN A 170 12.38 6.29 -25.40
N THR A 171 11.41 7.17 -25.65
CA THR A 171 10.03 6.93 -25.21
C THR A 171 9.40 5.80 -26.02
N ILE A 172 9.11 4.71 -25.35
CA ILE A 172 8.42 3.54 -25.90
C ILE A 172 6.98 3.44 -25.44
N GLY A 173 6.58 4.21 -24.43
CA GLY A 173 5.21 4.15 -23.93
C GLY A 173 4.82 5.31 -23.06
N ARG A 174 3.53 5.34 -22.73
CA ARG A 174 2.94 6.35 -21.87
C ARG A 174 1.83 5.76 -21.03
N TYR A 175 1.69 6.36 -19.87
CA TYR A 175 0.66 6.04 -18.91
C TYR A 175 0.18 7.35 -18.31
N GLN A 176 -1.07 7.71 -18.60
CA GLN A 176 -1.60 8.98 -18.11
C GLN A 176 -2.00 8.84 -16.64
N ARG A 177 -1.73 9.88 -15.84
CA ARG A 177 -2.20 10.01 -14.46
C ARG A 177 -3.01 11.29 -14.31
N ARG A 178 -4.31 11.21 -14.62
CA ARG A 178 -5.27 12.30 -14.37
C ARG A 178 -5.26 12.64 -12.88
N GLN A 179 -5.10 13.93 -12.59
CA GLN A 179 -5.18 14.49 -11.25
C GLN A 179 -6.56 14.20 -10.67
N LEU A 180 -6.60 13.64 -9.46
CA LEU A 180 -7.80 13.75 -8.62
C LEU A 180 -7.96 15.25 -8.33
N LEU A 181 -8.93 15.89 -8.98
CA LEU A 181 -9.38 17.22 -8.59
C LEU A 181 -9.84 17.08 -7.14
N GLY A 182 -9.16 17.77 -6.22
CA GLY A 182 -9.50 17.82 -4.81
C GLY A 182 -10.88 18.45 -4.63
N GLY A 183 -11.92 17.63 -4.76
CA GLY A 183 -13.26 17.97 -4.34
C GLY A 183 -13.31 17.91 -2.83
N PHE A 184 -13.73 19.01 -2.20
CA PHE A 184 -14.02 19.17 -0.77
C PHE A 184 -15.20 18.29 -0.29
N GLY A 185 -15.39 17.09 -0.85
CA GLY A 185 -16.50 16.17 -0.58
C GLY A 185 -16.01 14.81 -0.10
N GLY A 186 -15.77 14.66 1.21
CA GLY A 186 -15.64 13.36 1.86
C GLY A 186 -14.33 12.60 1.62
N LEU A 187 -13.40 12.69 2.58
CA LEU A 187 -12.17 11.88 2.67
C LEU A 187 -12.39 10.36 2.63
N THR A 188 -13.64 9.88 2.70
CA THR A 188 -14.02 8.46 2.78
C THR A 188 -14.44 7.84 1.44
N GLU A 189 -15.02 8.61 0.50
CA GLU A 189 -15.55 8.08 -0.76
C GLU A 189 -14.44 7.93 -1.83
N TYR A 190 -13.46 8.84 -1.81
CA TYR A 190 -12.27 8.80 -2.67
C TYR A 190 -11.26 7.71 -2.31
N ALA A 191 -11.28 7.21 -1.08
CA ALA A 191 -10.40 6.12 -0.65
C ALA A 191 -10.86 4.74 -1.14
N GLN A 192 -12.06 4.62 -1.72
CA GLN A 192 -12.71 3.34 -2.03
C GLN A 192 -13.03 3.10 -3.52
N THR A 193 -12.92 4.11 -4.38
CA THR A 193 -13.28 3.97 -5.81
C THR A 193 -12.04 3.67 -6.65
N PRO A 194 -12.01 2.56 -7.43
CA PRO A 194 -10.93 2.29 -8.36
C PRO A 194 -10.93 3.32 -9.50
N TYR A 195 -9.75 3.74 -9.93
CA TYR A 195 -9.61 4.64 -11.06
C TYR A 195 -8.67 4.01 -12.07
N PHE A 196 -9.16 3.74 -13.27
CA PHE A 196 -8.40 3.08 -14.33
C PHE A 196 -7.85 4.09 -15.36
N GLY A 197 -6.63 3.86 -15.81
CA GLY A 197 -5.96 4.67 -16.82
C GLY A 197 -5.28 3.81 -17.88
N PRO A 198 -5.40 4.14 -19.18
CA PRO A 198 -4.78 3.34 -20.22
C PRO A 198 -3.26 3.37 -20.11
N VAL A 199 -2.65 2.21 -20.31
CA VAL A 199 -1.21 2.04 -20.51
C VAL A 199 -0.98 1.77 -21.99
N GLU A 200 -0.14 2.59 -22.61
CA GLU A 200 0.24 2.45 -24.01
C GLU A 200 1.73 2.12 -24.12
N LEU A 201 2.06 1.17 -25.00
CA LEU A 201 3.43 0.86 -25.41
C LEU A 201 3.45 0.74 -26.93
N ASN A 202 4.46 1.33 -27.57
CA ASN A 202 4.68 1.34 -29.02
C ASN A 202 3.44 1.73 -29.83
N GLY A 203 2.63 2.67 -29.31
CA GLY A 203 1.41 3.17 -29.96
C GLY A 203 0.17 2.30 -29.79
N ARG A 204 0.25 1.22 -29.01
CA ARG A 204 -0.85 0.30 -28.73
C ARG A 204 -1.26 0.37 -27.25
N VAL A 205 -2.56 0.32 -26.97
CA VAL A 205 -3.09 0.18 -25.60
C VAL A 205 -2.95 -1.28 -25.16
N LEU A 206 -2.28 -1.48 -24.01
CA LEU A 206 -2.02 -2.81 -23.45
C LEU A 206 -3.04 -3.24 -22.39
N ALA A 207 -3.46 -2.30 -21.55
CA ALA A 207 -4.39 -2.53 -20.44
C ALA A 207 -4.84 -1.19 -19.84
N GLU A 208 -5.74 -1.24 -18.86
CA GLU A 208 -6.01 -0.12 -17.95
C GLU A 208 -5.50 -0.42 -16.54
N LEU A 209 -4.67 0.46 -15.98
CA LEU A 209 -4.08 0.29 -14.64
C LEU A 209 -4.88 1.05 -13.58
N ASN A 210 -5.15 0.40 -12.44
CA ASN A 210 -5.79 1.01 -11.30
C ASN A 210 -4.81 1.88 -10.50
N ARG A 211 -5.14 3.15 -10.37
CA ARG A 211 -4.33 4.19 -9.72
C ARG A 211 -4.45 4.23 -8.20
N ASN A 212 -5.31 3.41 -7.64
CA ASN A 212 -5.49 3.30 -6.21
C ASN A 212 -5.22 1.84 -5.78
N PRO A 213 -3.94 1.42 -5.79
CA PRO A 213 -3.58 0.02 -5.53
C PRO A 213 -3.68 -0.36 -4.05
N ILE A 214 -4.03 0.59 -3.17
CA ILE A 214 -4.17 0.38 -1.72
C ILE A 214 -5.52 0.93 -1.31
N LEU A 215 -6.57 0.23 -1.73
CA LEU A 215 -7.91 0.51 -1.22
C LEU A 215 -8.00 -0.03 0.20
N LEU A 216 -8.50 0.80 1.11
CA LEU A 216 -8.82 0.34 2.46
C LEU A 216 -9.93 -0.71 2.31
N LYS A 217 -9.70 -1.92 2.82
CA LYS A 217 -10.74 -2.94 2.92
C LYS A 217 -11.93 -2.31 3.66
N PRO A 218 -13.13 -2.24 3.06
CA PRO A 218 -14.26 -1.59 3.72
C PRO A 218 -14.54 -2.28 5.06
N LEU A 219 -14.81 -1.49 6.10
CA LEU A 219 -15.14 -1.99 7.44
C LEU A 219 -16.43 -2.82 7.45
N VAL A 220 -17.28 -2.67 6.42
CA VAL A 220 -18.57 -3.34 6.27
C VAL A 220 -18.78 -3.72 4.80
N GLY A 221 -19.06 -5.00 4.54
CA GLY A 221 -19.45 -5.53 3.22
C GLY A 221 -18.33 -6.29 2.49
N ASN A 222 -18.68 -7.45 1.94
CA ASN A 222 -17.82 -8.25 1.04
C ASN A 222 -17.85 -7.65 -0.37
N LYS A 223 -17.27 -6.46 -0.57
CA LYS A 223 -17.02 -5.98 -1.93
C LYS A 223 -15.83 -6.75 -2.51
N ILE A 224 -16.03 -7.37 -3.67
CA ILE A 224 -14.96 -7.96 -4.46
C ILE A 224 -13.93 -6.86 -4.73
N PRO A 225 -12.64 -7.07 -4.41
CA PRO A 225 -11.62 -6.09 -4.73
C PRO A 225 -11.63 -5.77 -6.22
N PRO A 226 -11.43 -4.50 -6.63
CA PRO A 226 -11.23 -4.21 -8.03
C PRO A 226 -9.87 -4.73 -8.49
N PRO A 227 -9.72 -5.03 -9.80
CA PRO A 227 -8.43 -5.41 -10.37
C PRO A 227 -7.42 -4.26 -10.27
N LEU A 228 -6.14 -4.62 -10.21
CA LEU A 228 -5.03 -3.69 -10.45
C LEU A 228 -4.82 -3.45 -11.93
N VAL A 229 -5.00 -4.47 -12.77
CA VAL A 229 -4.88 -4.39 -14.22
C VAL A 229 -6.20 -4.87 -14.81
N LYS A 230 -6.86 -4.00 -15.58
CA LYS A 230 -8.15 -4.25 -16.20
C LYS A 230 -7.97 -4.37 -17.71
N ASP A 231 -8.72 -5.28 -18.31
CA ASP A 231 -8.77 -5.52 -19.75
C ASP A 231 -7.37 -5.63 -20.41
N PRO A 232 -6.45 -6.49 -19.91
CA PRO A 232 -5.18 -6.70 -20.59
C PRO A 232 -5.40 -7.28 -21.99
N ALA A 233 -4.59 -6.83 -22.95
CA ALA A 233 -4.59 -7.37 -24.30
C ALA A 233 -4.35 -8.89 -24.27
N SER A 234 -5.04 -9.63 -25.13
CA SER A 234 -4.98 -11.10 -25.16
C SER A 234 -3.65 -11.66 -25.69
N ASP A 235 -2.90 -10.84 -26.42
CA ASP A 235 -1.69 -11.17 -27.17
C ASP A 235 -0.48 -10.35 -26.68
N LEU A 236 -0.41 -10.10 -25.36
CA LEU A 236 0.73 -9.43 -24.74
C LEU A 236 2.02 -10.20 -25.01
N THR A 237 3.02 -9.49 -25.51
CA THR A 237 4.39 -10.00 -25.58
C THR A 237 5.00 -10.10 -24.17
N PRO A 238 6.05 -10.92 -23.98
CA PRO A 238 6.73 -11.03 -22.69
C PRO A 238 7.28 -9.69 -22.16
N GLU A 239 7.69 -8.79 -23.05
CA GLU A 239 8.18 -7.46 -22.70
C GLU A 239 7.04 -6.55 -22.22
N GLU A 240 5.92 -6.52 -22.94
CA GLU A 240 4.72 -5.75 -22.56
C GLU A 240 4.18 -6.19 -21.20
N GLU A 241 4.12 -7.51 -20.95
CA GLU A 241 3.76 -8.05 -19.64
C GLU A 241 4.73 -7.55 -18.55
N THR A 242 6.03 -7.59 -18.83
CA THR A 242 7.07 -7.15 -17.90
C THR A 242 6.93 -5.67 -17.54
N TRP A 243 6.60 -4.81 -18.53
CA TRP A 243 6.30 -3.40 -18.30
C TRP A 243 5.02 -3.17 -17.48
N LEU A 244 3.95 -3.94 -17.74
CA LEU A 244 2.72 -3.84 -16.95
C LEU A 244 2.95 -4.22 -15.48
N VAL A 245 3.72 -5.28 -15.20
CA VAL A 245 4.09 -5.66 -13.83
C VAL A 245 4.97 -4.59 -13.17
N ALA A 246 5.93 -4.02 -13.90
CA ALA A 246 6.74 -2.92 -13.39
C ALA A 246 5.86 -1.71 -13.01
N LEU A 247 4.87 -1.36 -13.83
CA LEU A 247 3.94 -0.26 -13.53
C LEU A 247 3.04 -0.54 -12.33
N VAL A 248 2.60 -1.79 -12.13
CA VAL A 248 1.93 -2.22 -10.89
C VAL A 248 2.84 -1.94 -9.68
N GLY A 249 4.09 -2.38 -9.72
CA GLY A 249 5.07 -2.10 -8.67
C GLY A 249 5.26 -0.60 -8.44
N TRP A 250 5.35 0.18 -9.51
CA TRP A 250 5.51 1.63 -9.43
C TRP A 250 4.31 2.32 -8.74
N GLU A 251 3.07 1.96 -9.08
CA GLU A 251 1.89 2.52 -8.41
C GLU A 251 1.83 2.14 -6.92
N ILE A 252 2.16 0.88 -6.57
CA ILE A 252 2.25 0.44 -5.17
C ILE A 252 3.31 1.27 -4.43
N MET A 253 4.52 1.37 -4.99
CA MET A 253 5.61 2.15 -4.42
C MET A 253 5.20 3.61 -4.21
N TYR A 254 4.68 4.24 -5.27
CA TYR A 254 4.26 5.63 -5.22
C TYR A 254 3.21 5.84 -4.12
N ARG A 255 2.21 4.94 -4.03
CA ARG A 255 1.15 5.04 -3.02
C ARG A 255 1.66 4.87 -1.60
N ILE A 256 2.62 3.98 -1.36
CA ILE A 256 3.23 3.80 -0.02
C ILE A 256 4.07 5.02 0.36
N VAL A 257 4.83 5.58 -0.58
CA VAL A 257 5.73 6.73 -0.33
C VAL A 257 4.96 8.04 -0.14
N THR A 258 3.80 8.20 -0.77
CA THR A 258 3.02 9.45 -0.74
C THR A 258 1.86 9.47 0.25
N LYS A 259 1.67 8.38 1.01
CA LYS A 259 0.70 8.28 2.10
C LYS A 259 1.20 8.99 3.35
#